data_AF-A0A2U0SD00-F1
#
_entry.id   AF-A0A2U0SD00-F1
#
_cell.length_a   1.000
_cell.length_b   1.000
_cell.length_c   1.000
_cell.angle_alpha   90.00
_cell.angle_beta   90.00
_cell.angle_gamma   90.00
#
_symmetry.space_group_name_H-M   'P 1'
#
loop_
_entity.id
_entity.type
_entity.pdbx_description
1 polymer ?
#
loop_
_entity_poly.entity_id
_entity_poly.type
_entity_poly.pdbx_seq_one_letter_code
_entity_poly.pdbx_strand_id
1 'polypeptide(L)' 'MSRATLYRKIQKGTFPKQVRIATRCAGWRESAVNEWMHNPIFYHVDDVR' A
#
# COMPACT_ATOMS: atom_id res chain seq x y z
N MET A 1 -9.04 4.18 -12.29
CA MET A 1 -7.98 4.88 -11.53
C MET A 1 -6.67 4.68 -12.28
N SER A 2 -5.96 5.74 -12.69
CA SER A 2 -4.71 5.58 -13.47
C SER A 2 -3.55 5.10 -12.62
N ARG A 3 -2.59 4.37 -13.21
CA ARG A 3 -1.37 3.89 -12.54
C ARG A 3 -0.63 5.01 -11.81
N ALA A 4 -0.59 6.21 -12.40
CA ALA A 4 0.01 7.40 -11.78
C ALA A 4 -0.68 7.79 -10.47
N THR A 5 -2.01 7.65 -10.37
CA THR A 5 -2.76 7.95 -9.15
C THR A 5 -2.44 6.96 -8.05
N LEU A 6 -2.25 5.68 -8.39
CA LEU A 6 -1.84 4.64 -7.45
C LEU A 6 -0.43 4.91 -6.91
N TYR A 7 0.54 5.19 -7.80
CA TYR A 7 1.90 5.52 -7.38
C TYR A 7 1.98 6.80 -6.53
N ARG A 8 1.15 7.81 -6.80
CA ARG A 8 1.03 8.99 -5.94
C ARG A 8 0.50 8.65 -4.55
N LYS A 9 -0.47 7.74 -4.44
CA LYS A 9 -0.98 7.28 -3.13
C LYS A 9 0.10 6.50 -2.35
N ILE A 10 0.88 5.66 -3.04
CA ILE A 10 2.02 4.95 -2.46
C ILE A 10 3.08 5.95 -1.95
N GLN A 11 3.42 6.97 -2.74
CA GLN A 11 4.34 8.04 -2.30
C GLN A 11 3.80 8.83 -1.11
N LYS A 12 2.49 9.09 -1.07
CA LYS A 12 1.83 9.78 0.05
C LYS A 12 1.66 8.92 1.30
N GLY A 13 1.95 7.62 1.25
CA GLY A 13 1.78 6.70 2.37
C GLY A 13 0.32 6.31 2.65
N THR A 14 -0.62 6.68 1.78
CA THR A 14 -2.05 6.35 1.88
C THR A 14 -2.42 5.04 1.18
N PHE A 15 -1.42 4.28 0.76
CA PHE A 15 -1.55 2.94 0.21
C PHE A 15 -0.37 2.07 0.69
N PRO A 16 -0.58 0.78 0.96
CA PRO A 16 0.48 -0.10 1.44
C PRO A 16 1.70 -0.11 0.51
N LYS A 17 2.89 0.04 1.12
CA LYS A 17 4.17 -0.06 0.41
C LYS A 17 4.35 -1.48 -0.12
N GLN A 18 4.81 -1.59 -1.37
CA GLN A 18 5.19 -2.87 -1.93
C GLN A 18 6.48 -3.37 -1.26
N VAL A 19 6.44 -4.61 -0.77
CA VAL A 19 7.60 -5.30 -0.20
C VAL A 19 8.22 -6.14 -1.30
N ARG A 20 9.52 -5.93 -1.58
CA ARG A 20 10.26 -6.78 -2.53
C ARG A 20 10.46 -8.15 -1.91
N ILE A 21 9.81 -9.16 -2.50
CA ILE A 21 9.98 -10.58 -2.13
C ILE A 21 11.10 -11.21 -2.97
N ALA A 22 11.16 -10.87 -4.27
CA ALA A 22 12.19 -11.35 -5.19
C ALA A 22 12.51 -10.32 -6.27
N THR A 23 13.46 -10.63 -7.17
CA THR A 23 13.92 -9.74 -8.26
C THR A 23 12.79 -9.25 -9.16
N ARG A 24 11.76 -10.07 -9.39
CA ARG A 24 10.56 -9.71 -10.19
C ARG A 24 9.25 -9.82 -9.41
N CYS A 25 9.32 -10.04 -8.10
CA CYS A 25 8.13 -10.22 -7.26
C CYS A 25 8.10 -9.14 -6.19
N ALA A 26 7.07 -8.31 -6.25
CA ALA A 26 6.70 -7.40 -5.19
C ALA A 26 5.35 -7.87 -4.65
N GLY A 27 5.23 -7.96 -3.33
CA GLY A 27 3.99 -8.31 -2.65
C GLY A 27 3.59 -7.23 -1.66
N TRP A 28 2.40 -7.36 -1.10
CA TRP A 28 1.92 -6.51 -0.01
C TRP A 28 1.63 -7.38 1.20
N ARG A 29 1.74 -6.78 2.39
CA ARG A 29 1.26 -7.44 3.59
C ARG A 29 -0.26 -7.53 3.52
N GLU A 30 -0.80 -8.73 3.67
CA GLU A 30 -2.24 -8.98 3.57
C GLU A 30 -3.03 -8.13 4.58
N SER A 31 -2.59 -8.05 5.84
CA SER A 31 -3.23 -7.21 6.86
C SER A 31 -3.29 -5.74 6.45
N ALA A 32 -2.23 -5.22 5.82
CA ALA A 32 -2.14 -3.84 5.38
C ALA A 32 -3.09 -3.53 4.21
N VAL A 33 -3.23 -4.48 3.28
CA VAL A 33 -4.20 -4.36 2.17
C VAL A 33 -5.62 -4.48 2.72
N ASN A 34 -5.85 -5.37 3.68
CA ASN A 34 -7.15 -5.56 4.30
C ASN A 34 -7.58 -4.31 5.09
N GLU A 35 -6.70 -3.71 5.89
CA GLU A 35 -6.94 -2.43 6.58
C GLU A 35 -7.23 -1.30 5.61
N TRP A 36 -6.47 -1.21 4.51
CA TRP A 36 -6.73 -0.24 3.46
C TRP A 36 -8.10 -0.45 2.79
N MET A 37 -8.51 -1.71 2.56
CA MET A 37 -9.84 -2.01 2.01
C MET A 37 -10.96 -1.62 2.98
N HIS A 38 -10.76 -1.82 4.29
CA HIS A 38 -11.74 -1.44 5.30
C HIS A 38 -11.82 0.08 5.48
N ASN A 39 -10.68 0.80 5.45
CA ASN A 39 -10.62 2.24 5.68
C ASN A 39 -9.59 2.94 4.78
N PRO A 40 -9.87 3.12 3.47
CA PRO A 40 -8.90 3.67 2.53
C PRO A 40 -8.57 5.15 2.74
N ILE A 41 -9.39 5.88 3.52
CA ILE A 41 -9.20 7.31 3.84
C ILE A 41 -8.30 7.50 5.07
N PHE A 42 -8.41 6.61 6.07
CA PHE A 42 -7.66 6.68 7.33
C PHE A 42 -6.42 5.80 7.34
N TYR A 43 -6.22 4.97 6.31
CA TYR A 43 -5.04 4.13 6.21
C TYR A 43 -3.75 4.94 6.06
N HIS A 44 -2.82 4.77 6.99
CA HIS A 44 -1.46 5.31 6.93
C HIS A 44 -0.43 4.18 7.09
N VAL A 45 0.58 4.18 6.22
CA VAL A 45 1.63 3.15 6.22
C VAL A 45 2.48 3.13 7.50
N ASP A 46 2.50 4.24 8.25
CA ASP A 46 3.24 4.37 9.50
C ASP A 46 2.55 3.67 10.69
N ASP A 47 1.23 3.40 10.59
CA ASP A 47 0.46 2.73 11.65
C ASP A 47 0.69 1.20 11.68
N VAL A 48 1.19 0.60 10.59
CA VAL A 48 1.33 -0.86 10.43
C VAL A 48 2.64 -1.41 11.06
N ARG A 49 3.10 -0.84 12.16
CA ARG A 49 4.43 -1.14 12.74
C ARG A 49 4.46 -2.45 13.55
#